data_AF-A0A435I9R2-F1
#
_entry.id   AF-A0A435I9R2-F1
#
_cell.length_a   1.000
_cell.length_b   1.000
_cell.length_c   1.000
_cell.angle_alpha   90.00
_cell.angle_beta   90.00
_cell.angle_gamma   90.00
#
_symmetry.space_group_name_H-M   'P 1'
#
loop_
_entity.id
_entity.type
_entity.pdbx_description
1 polymer ?
#
loop_
_entity_poly.entity_id
_entity_poly.type
_entity_poly.pdbx_seq_one_letter_code
_entity_poly.pdbx_strand_id
1 'polypeptide(L)'
;LKPVGNAGVYSALLIARQSFEARKHLASEIASLRQRVAERQTIVRAVTALAKGSDDGRAYAQLRSLAMSWQISVEDAARRIVAMTSEEATGEEGGDDQSHRA
;
A
#
# COMPACT_ATOMS: atom_id res chain seq x y z
N LEU A 1 -6.44 -49.69 -1.54
CA LEU A 1 -6.46 -48.73 -0.41
C LEU A 1 -5.21 -48.94 0.42
N LYS A 2 -4.43 -47.90 0.70
CA LYS A 2 -3.28 -48.02 1.62
C LYS A 2 -3.83 -48.13 3.07
N PRO A 3 -3.35 -49.05 3.93
CA PRO A 3 -3.92 -49.23 5.26
C PRO A 3 -3.46 -48.07 6.16
N VAL A 4 -4.29 -47.03 6.28
CA VAL A 4 -4.15 -46.03 7.33
C VAL A 4 -4.84 -46.58 8.57
N GLY A 5 -4.08 -47.17 9.49
CA GLY A 5 -4.62 -47.51 10.82
C GLY A 5 -5.06 -46.24 11.56
N ASN A 6 -5.99 -46.36 12.52
CA ASN A 6 -6.53 -45.23 13.30
C ASN A 6 -5.44 -44.28 13.85
N ALA A 7 -4.27 -44.83 14.22
CA ALA A 7 -3.10 -44.08 14.65
C ALA A 7 -2.49 -43.17 13.55
N GLY A 8 -2.54 -43.57 12.29
CA GLY A 8 -2.07 -42.78 11.15
C GLY A 8 -3.00 -41.61 10.82
N VAL A 9 -4.31 -41.78 11.04
CA VAL A 9 -5.31 -40.71 10.83
C VAL A 9 -5.12 -39.60 11.87
N TYR A 10 -4.96 -39.96 13.15
CA TYR A 10 -4.71 -38.98 14.21
C TYR A 10 -3.43 -38.18 13.98
N SER A 11 -2.32 -38.85 13.65
CA SER A 11 -1.05 -38.20 13.32
C SER A 11 -1.17 -37.30 12.09
N ALA A 12 -1.88 -37.74 11.04
CA ALA A 12 -2.12 -36.93 9.85
C ALA A 12 -2.92 -35.66 10.17
N LEU A 13 -3.98 -35.76 10.97
CA LEU A 13 -4.78 -34.60 11.40
C LEU A 13 -3.99 -33.64 12.29
N LEU A 14 -3.16 -34.15 13.20
CA LEU A 14 -2.32 -33.34 14.07
C LEU A 14 -1.28 -32.56 13.26
N ILE A 15 -0.57 -33.23 12.36
CA ILE A 15 0.42 -32.62 11.46
C ILE A 15 -0.28 -31.60 10.55
N ALA A 16 -1.45 -31.93 10.01
CA ALA A 16 -2.22 -31.02 9.17
C ALA A 16 -2.63 -29.76 9.94
N ARG A 17 -3.09 -29.90 11.19
CA ARG A 17 -3.46 -28.78 12.06
C ARG A 17 -2.26 -27.89 12.36
N GLN A 18 -1.12 -28.46 12.77
CA GLN A 18 0.09 -27.70 13.04
C GLN A 18 0.57 -26.95 11.80
N SER A 19 0.54 -27.61 10.64
CA SER A 19 0.90 -27.00 9.35
C SER A 19 -0.08 -25.90 8.92
N PHE A 20 -1.35 -26.02 9.29
CA PHE A 20 -2.35 -24.98 9.04
C PHE A 20 -2.12 -23.75 9.93
N GLU A 21 -1.91 -23.93 11.23
CA GLU A 21 -1.63 -22.83 12.15
C GLU A 21 -0.34 -22.10 11.79
N ALA A 22 0.72 -22.83 11.41
CA ALA A 22 1.97 -22.22 10.95
C ALA A 22 1.76 -21.35 9.70
N ARG A 23 1.01 -21.83 8.71
CA ARG A 23 0.67 -21.04 7.51
C ARG A 23 -0.18 -19.83 7.84
N LYS A 24 -1.15 -19.97 8.75
CA LYS A 24 -2.01 -18.87 9.21
C LYS A 24 -1.20 -17.79 9.92
N HIS A 25 -0.27 -18.17 10.78
CA HIS A 25 0.64 -17.26 11.47
C HIS A 25 1.50 -16.47 10.48
N LEU A 26 2.16 -17.16 9.54
CA LEU A 26 2.97 -16.52 8.50
C LEU A 26 2.14 -15.57 7.62
N ALA A 27 0.91 -15.97 7.26
CA ALA A 27 0.02 -15.09 6.51
C ALA A 27 -0.32 -13.80 7.27
N SER A 28 -0.54 -13.90 8.59
CA SER A 28 -0.80 -12.73 9.44
C SER A 28 0.41 -11.81 9.56
N GLU A 29 1.63 -12.37 9.67
CA GLU A 29 2.87 -11.58 9.68
C GLU A 29 3.10 -10.89 8.34
N ILE A 30 2.90 -11.59 7.23
CA ILE A 30 3.01 -11.00 5.89
C ILE A 30 2.00 -9.87 5.72
N ALA A 31 0.76 -10.02 6.20
CA ALA A 31 -0.24 -8.96 6.16
C ALA A 31 0.21 -7.73 6.97
N SER A 32 0.71 -7.95 8.19
CA SER A 32 1.26 -6.88 9.04
C SER A 32 2.47 -6.18 8.41
N LEU A 33 3.41 -6.94 7.83
CA LEU A 33 4.58 -6.39 7.16
C LEU A 33 4.19 -5.61 5.90
N ARG A 34 3.26 -6.12 5.09
CA ARG A 34 2.73 -5.40 3.92
C ARG A 34 2.05 -4.11 4.32
N GLN A 35 1.27 -4.13 5.40
CA GLN A 35 0.64 -2.94 5.96
C GLN A 35 1.69 -1.89 6.35
N ARG A 36 2.72 -2.31 7.10
CA ARG A 36 3.84 -1.43 7.51
C ARG A 36 4.68 -0.87 6.36
N VAL A 37 4.80 -1.63 5.26
CA VAL A 37 5.50 -1.17 4.04
C VAL A 37 4.62 -0.20 3.26
N ALA A 38 3.33 -0.50 3.09
CA ALA A 38 2.39 0.39 2.41
C ALA A 38 2.29 1.75 3.12
N GLU A 39 2.30 1.75 4.46
CA GLU A 39 2.32 2.97 5.27
C GLU A 39 3.55 3.86 4.99
N ARG A 40 4.75 3.28 4.86
CA ARG A 40 6.00 4.04 4.62
C ARG A 40 6.20 4.42 3.16
N GLN A 41 5.86 3.52 2.22
CA GLN A 41 6.07 3.74 0.79
C GLN A 41 5.21 4.89 0.26
N THR A 42 4.01 5.08 0.85
CA THR A 42 3.11 6.17 0.47
C THR A 42 3.70 7.53 0.81
N ILE A 43 4.35 7.67 1.98
CA ILE A 43 5.02 8.91 2.38
C ILE A 43 6.17 9.23 1.41
N VAL A 44 7.02 8.25 1.08
CA VAL A 44 8.15 8.46 0.15
C VAL A 44 7.65 8.86 -1.24
N ARG A 45 6.58 8.23 -1.74
CA ARG A 45 5.94 8.63 -3.01
C ARG A 45 5.35 10.04 -2.96
N ALA A 46 4.72 10.43 -1.86
CA ALA A 46 4.21 11.79 -1.68
C ALA A 46 5.35 12.81 -1.61
N VAL A 47 6.43 12.52 -0.89
CA VAL A 47 7.61 13.38 -0.80
C VAL A 47 8.28 13.53 -2.17
N THR A 48 8.47 12.45 -2.93
CA THR A 48 9.02 12.53 -4.29
C THR A 48 8.11 13.28 -5.26
N ALA A 49 6.79 13.11 -5.17
CA ALA A 49 5.82 13.88 -5.96
C ALA A 49 5.87 15.38 -5.62
N LEU A 50 6.03 15.74 -4.35
CA LEU A 50 6.18 17.12 -3.89
C LEU A 50 7.55 17.72 -4.24
N ALA A 51 8.60 16.92 -4.22
CA ALA A 51 9.95 17.37 -4.50
C ALA A 51 10.11 17.82 -5.97
N LYS A 52 9.38 17.22 -6.93
CA LYS A 52 9.49 17.53 -8.39
C LYS A 52 10.96 17.68 -8.88
N GLY A 53 11.90 16.91 -8.30
CA GLY A 53 13.34 17.00 -8.60
C GLY A 53 14.17 17.95 -7.71
N SER A 54 13.60 18.49 -6.64
CA SER A 54 14.26 19.35 -5.63
C SER A 54 14.56 18.59 -4.32
N ASP A 55 14.97 19.32 -3.27
CA ASP A 55 15.37 18.80 -1.96
C ASP A 55 14.23 18.05 -1.21
N ASP A 56 14.45 16.76 -0.95
CA ASP A 56 13.54 15.88 -0.20
C ASP A 56 13.23 16.39 1.22
N GLY A 57 14.19 17.09 1.86
CA GLY A 57 14.02 17.64 3.20
C GLY A 57 12.91 18.70 3.25
N ARG A 58 12.90 19.61 2.27
CA ARG A 58 11.83 20.62 2.13
C ARG A 58 10.50 20.00 1.77
N ALA A 59 10.49 18.99 0.90
CA ALA A 59 9.27 18.29 0.51
C ALA A 59 8.61 17.56 1.69
N TYR A 60 9.39 16.95 2.59
CA TYR A 60 8.85 16.36 3.81
C TYR A 60 8.29 17.42 4.79
N ALA A 61 8.97 18.56 4.94
CA ALA A 61 8.45 19.66 5.76
C ALA A 61 7.13 20.20 5.21
N GLN A 62 7.02 20.31 3.88
CA GLN A 62 5.79 20.70 3.19
C GLN A 62 4.66 19.68 3.43
N LEU A 63 4.94 18.39 3.30
CA LEU A 63 3.97 17.32 3.58
C LEU A 63 3.45 17.41 5.03
N ARG A 64 4.33 17.66 5.99
CA ARG A 64 3.95 17.83 7.40
C ARG A 64 3.09 19.07 7.63
N SER A 65 3.40 20.19 6.97
CA SER A 65 2.60 21.41 7.01
C SER A 65 1.18 21.18 6.48
N LEU A 66 1.07 20.46 5.35
CA LEU A 66 -0.22 20.11 4.76
C LEU A 66 -1.05 19.20 5.69
N ALA A 67 -0.43 18.18 6.27
CA ALA A 67 -1.08 17.30 7.25
C ALA A 67 -1.64 18.10 8.45
N MET A 68 -0.87 19.06 8.97
CA MET A 68 -1.33 19.96 10.03
C MET A 68 -2.49 20.86 9.58
N SER A 69 -2.41 21.45 8.39
CA SER A 69 -3.46 22.32 7.85
C SER A 69 -4.78 21.57 7.64
N TRP A 70 -4.71 20.30 7.26
CA TRP A 70 -5.86 19.43 7.06
C TRP A 70 -6.31 18.74 8.35
N GLN A 71 -5.54 18.85 9.43
CA GLN A 71 -5.77 18.17 10.72
C GLN A 71 -5.87 16.64 10.58
N ILE A 72 -5.03 16.06 9.74
CA ILE A 72 -4.96 14.60 9.52
C ILE A 72 -3.55 14.06 9.77
N SER A 73 -3.41 12.73 9.80
CA SER A 73 -2.10 12.10 9.91
C SER A 73 -1.23 12.40 8.67
N VAL A 74 0.09 12.34 8.83
CA VAL A 74 1.03 12.55 7.71
C VAL A 74 0.84 11.46 6.64
N GLU A 75 0.47 10.26 7.07
CA GLU A 75 0.13 9.12 6.23
C GLU A 75 -1.13 9.38 5.39
N ASP A 76 -2.18 9.96 5.98
CA ASP A 76 -3.41 10.34 5.27
C ASP A 76 -3.16 11.48 4.28
N ALA A 77 -2.36 12.47 4.68
CA ALA A 77 -1.94 13.55 3.80
C ALA A 77 -1.15 13.01 2.60
N ALA A 78 -0.23 12.07 2.83
CA ALA A 78 0.54 11.41 1.78
C ALA A 78 -0.35 10.64 0.80
N ARG A 79 -1.33 9.88 1.32
CA ARG A 79 -2.35 9.19 0.48
C ARG A 79 -3.09 10.17 -0.41
N ARG A 80 -3.55 11.29 0.16
CA ARG A 80 -4.30 12.32 -0.56
C ARG A 80 -3.48 12.97 -1.67
N ILE A 81 -2.22 13.31 -1.38
CA ILE A 81 -1.28 13.89 -2.36
C ILE A 81 -1.07 12.94 -3.54
N VAL A 82 -0.76 11.67 -3.26
CA VAL A 82 -0.54 10.66 -4.31
C VAL A 82 -1.79 10.45 -5.16
N ALA A 83 -2.98 10.47 -4.56
CA ALA A 83 -4.23 10.38 -5.29
C ALA A 83 -4.43 11.60 -6.23
N MET A 84 -4.21 12.81 -5.74
CA MET A 84 -4.31 14.03 -6.56
C MET A 84 -3.31 14.05 -7.72
N THR A 85 -2.07 13.58 -7.49
CA THR A 85 -1.07 13.52 -8.59
C THR A 85 -1.39 12.43 -9.62
N SER A 86 -2.04 11.32 -9.22
CA SER A 86 -2.52 10.33 -10.18
C SER A 86 -3.73 10.80 -11.00
N GLU A 87 -4.58 11.65 -10.42
CA GLU A 87 -5.70 12.28 -11.13
C GLU A 87 -5.21 13.35 -12.11
N GLU A 88 -4.24 14.19 -11.72
CA GLU A 88 -3.59 15.16 -12.63
C GLU A 88 -2.95 14.45 -13.84
N ALA A 89 -2.24 13.34 -13.61
CA ALA A 89 -1.62 12.56 -14.69
C ALA A 89 -2.61 11.88 -15.65
N THR A 90 -3.87 11.73 -15.27
CA THR A 90 -4.92 11.14 -16.12
C THR A 90 -5.84 12.19 -16.76
N GLY A 91 -5.83 13.43 -16.27
CA GLY A 91 -6.62 14.54 -16.81
C GLY A 91 -5.98 15.28 -18.00
N GLU A 92 -4.68 15.10 -18.25
CA GLU A 92 -3.96 15.77 -19.34
C GLU A 92 -4.19 15.14 -20.73
N GLU A 93 -4.84 13.98 -20.85
CA GLU A 93 -5.17 13.36 -22.15
C GLU A 93 -6.49 13.85 -22.79
N GLY A 94 -7.22 14.75 -22.13
CA GLY A 94 -8.62 15.07 -22.48
C GLY A 94 -8.92 16.44 -23.11
N GLY A 95 -7.92 17.24 -23.48
CA GLY A 95 -8.17 18.61 -23.94
C GLY A 95 -7.24 19.05 -25.05
N ASP A 96 -7.56 18.71 -26.30
CA ASP A 96 -7.15 19.45 -27.51
C ASP A 96 -7.79 18.83 -28.77
N ASP A 97 -9.12 18.97 -28.97
CA ASP A 97 -9.70 18.86 -30.33
C ASP A 97 -11.13 19.44 -30.46
N GLN A 98 -11.37 20.68 -30.04
CA GLN A 98 -12.59 21.40 -30.44
C GLN A 98 -12.28 22.85 -30.80
N SER A 99 -11.40 23.04 -31.78
CA SER A 99 -11.20 24.32 -32.45
C SER A 99 -10.82 24.06 -33.90
N HIS A 100 -11.84 23.79 -34.72
CA HIS A 100 -11.99 24.22 -36.12
C HIS A 100 -12.93 23.26 -36.87
N ARG A 101 -14.21 23.64 -36.99
CA ARG A 101 -14.96 23.28 -38.19
C ARG A 101 -16.02 24.33 -38.51
N ALA A 102 -15.70 25.06 -39.60
CA ALA A 102 -16.51 25.77 -40.59
C ALA A 102 -17.95 26.16 -40.24
#